data_AF-A0A6A5UHA7-F1
#
_entry.id   AF-A0A6A5UHA7-F1
#
_cell.length_a   1.000
_cell.length_b   1.000
_cell.length_c   1.000
_cell.angle_alpha   90.00
_cell.angle_beta   90.00
_cell.angle_gamma   90.00
#
_symmetry.space_group_name_H-M   'P 1'
#
loop_
_entity.id
_entity.type
_entity.pdbx_description
1 polymer ?
#
loop_
_entity_poly.entity_id
_entity_poly.type
_entity_poly.pdbx_seq_one_letter_code
_entity_poly.pdbx_strand_id
1 'polypeptide(L)' 'PMAIVLDNVLIYTNDKVIEVLKAAGYVVRFLPPYLPNYNPIELTFSVLKY' A
#
# COMPACT_ATOMS: atom_id res chain seq x y z
N PRO A 1 -1.81 13.13 -10.29
CA PRO A 1 -0.97 12.64 -9.16
C PRO A 1 -1.04 11.11 -9.06
N MET A 2 0.12 10.45 -8.98
CA MET A 2 0.19 9.00 -8.80
C MET A 2 -0.13 8.64 -7.35
N ALA A 3 -0.91 7.59 -7.15
CA ALA A 3 -1.28 7.09 -5.84
C ALA A 3 -0.51 5.82 -5.50
N ILE A 4 -0.01 5.74 -4.26
CA ILE A 4 0.56 4.53 -3.69
C ILE A 4 -0.45 3.98 -2.70
N VAL A 5 -0.88 2.73 -2.93
CA VAL A 5 -1.80 2.01 -2.05
C VAL A 5 -1.00 1.03 -1.21
N LEU A 6 -1.11 1.14 0.11
CA LEU A 6 -0.43 0.28 1.08
C LEU A 6 -1.46 -0.46 1.94
N ASP A 7 -1.13 -1.66 2.40
CA ASP A 7 -1.86 -2.31 3.48
C ASP A 7 -1.56 -1.62 4.82
N ASN A 8 -2.32 -1.97 5.86
CA ASN A 8 -2.29 -1.27 7.14
C ASN A 8 -1.30 -1.91 8.15
N VAL A 9 -0.19 -2.44 7.67
CA VAL A 9 0.85 -3.01 8.52
C VAL A 9 1.61 -1.87 9.22
N LEU A 10 1.88 -2.05 10.52
CA LEU A 10 2.46 -1.01 11.40
C LEU A 10 3.79 -0.42 10.92
N ILE A 11 4.58 -1.16 10.14
CA ILE A 11 5.85 -0.65 9.59
C ILE A 11 5.64 0.37 8.45
N TYR A 12 4.48 0.34 7.77
CA TYR A 12 4.14 1.27 6.70
C TYR A 12 3.47 2.55 7.21
N THR A 13 2.91 2.51 8.42
CA THR A 13 2.29 3.67 9.07
C THR A 13 3.30 4.58 9.78
N ASN A 14 4.60 4.37 9.59
CA ASN A 14 5.64 5.25 10.11
C ASN A 14 5.63 6.59 9.36
N ASP A 15 5.55 7.69 10.09
CA ASP A 15 5.50 9.05 9.55
C ASP A 15 6.64 9.35 8.56
N LYS A 16 7.83 8.83 8.83
CA LYS A 16 9.00 9.04 7.95
C LYS A 16 8.81 8.45 6.56
N VAL A 17 8.12 7.31 6.44
CA VAL A 17 7.80 6.71 5.14
C VAL A 17 6.81 7.60 4.39
N ILE A 18 5.77 8.06 5.08
CA ILE A 18 4.73 8.92 4.49
C ILE A 18 5.32 10.26 4.01
N GLU A 19 6.23 10.85 4.79
CA GLU A 19 6.92 12.09 4.45
C GLU A 19 7.75 11.96 3.17
N VAL A 20 8.56 10.90 3.07
CA VAL A 20 9.38 10.64 1.87
C VAL A 20 8.52 10.48 0.62
N LEU A 21 7.42 9.73 0.73
CA LEU A 21 6.51 9.52 -0.40
C LEU A 21 5.79 10.81 -0.83
N LYS A 22 5.35 11.63 0.14
CA LYS A 22 4.74 12.94 -0.16
C LYS A 22 5.74 13.91 -0.79
N ALA A 23 6.98 13.96 -0.29
CA ALA A 23 8.05 14.79 -0.84
C ALA A 23 8.38 14.42 -2.30
N ALA A 24 8.23 13.13 -2.65
CA ALA A 24 8.37 12.65 -4.03
C ALA A 24 7.12 12.90 -4.91
N GLY A 25 6.07 13.55 -4.40
CA GLY A 25 4.87 13.94 -5.16
C GLY A 25 3.77 12.89 -5.23
N TYR A 26 3.86 11.82 -4.42
CA TYR A 26 2.86 10.76 -4.37
C TYR A 26 1.73 11.05 -3.39
N VAL A 27 0.54 10.53 -3.70
CA VAL A 27 -0.59 10.48 -2.77
C VAL A 27 -0.63 9.11 -2.12
N VAL A 28 -0.48 9.05 -0.80
CA VAL A 28 -0.51 7.78 -0.05
C VAL A 28 -1.96 7.46 0.37
N ARG A 29 -2.35 6.19 0.21
CA ARG A 29 -3.65 5.64 0.65
C ARG A 29 -3.42 4.31 1.35
N PHE A 30 -4.09 4.11 2.47
CA PHE A 30 -4.07 2.86 3.20
C PHE A 30 -5.37 2.08 2.94
N LEU A 31 -5.24 0.77 2.78
CA LEU A 31 -6.39 -0.12 2.73
C LEU A 31 -7.03 -0.22 4.12
N PRO A 32 -8.37 -0.42 4.20
CA PRO A 32 -9.00 -0.72 5.48
C PRO A 32 -8.46 -2.05 6.04
N PRO A 33 -8.38 -2.19 7.36
CA PRO A 33 -7.85 -3.38 8.00
C PRO A 33 -8.66 -4.63 7.60
N TYR A 34 -7.95 -5.75 7.39
CA TYR A 34 -8.51 -7.06 7.04
C TYR A 34 -9.36 -7.11 5.75
N LEU A 35 -9.12 -6.20 4.79
CA LEU A 35 -9.75 -6.23 3.46
C LEU A 35 -8.76 -6.62 2.35
N PRO A 36 -8.25 -7.87 2.32
CA PRO A 36 -7.29 -8.32 1.30
C PRO A 36 -7.87 -8.27 -0.11
N ASN A 37 -9.20 -8.42 -0.26
CA ASN A 37 -9.87 -8.36 -1.55
C ASN A 37 -9.76 -6.99 -2.25
N TYR A 38 -9.37 -5.93 -1.52
CA TYR A 38 -9.11 -4.61 -2.09
C TYR A 38 -7.64 -4.41 -2.48
N ASN A 39 -6.77 -5.40 -2.27
CA ASN A 39 -5.38 -5.35 -2.65
C ASN A 39 -5.15 -6.13 -3.97
N PRO A 40 -4.98 -5.46 -5.13
CA PRO A 40 -4.83 -6.13 -6.41
C PRO A 40 -3.61 -7.07 -6.48
N ILE A 41 -2.60 -6.86 -5.63
CA ILE A 41 -1.41 -7.70 -5.61
C ILE A 41 -1.72 -9.14 -5.18
N GLU A 42 -2.82 -9.37 -4.45
CA GLU A 42 -3.28 -10.71 -4.06
C GLU A 42 -3.61 -11.56 -5.29
N LEU A 43 -4.19 -10.96 -6.34
CA LEU A 43 -4.45 -11.65 -7.62
C LEU A 43 -3.14 -12.05 -8.30
N THR A 44 -2.17 -11.15 -8.33
CA THR A 44 -0.84 -11.42 -8.90
C THR A 44 -0.14 -12.55 -8.14
N PHE A 45 -0.14 -12.50 -6.80
CA PHE A 45 0.47 -13.56 -5.98
C PHE A 45 -0.29 -14.88 -6.05
N SER A 46 -1.60 -14.87 -6.31
CA SER A 46 -2.35 -16.10 -6.58
C SER A 46 -1.88 -16.80 -7.85
N VAL A 47 -1.29 -16.08 -8.82
CA VAL A 47 -0.70 -16.68 -10.02
C VAL A 47 0.75 -17.08 -9.74
N LEU A 48 1.55 -16.20 -9.13
CA LEU A 48 2.99 -16.44 -8.89
C LEU A 48 3.31 -17.55 -7.89
N LYS A 49 2.35 -17.92 -7.03
CA LYS A 49 2.52 -19.02 -6.05
C LYS A 49 2.46 -20.41 -6.68
N TYR A 50 1.93 -20.53 -7.90
CA TYR A 50 1.80 -21.78 -8.65
C TYR A 50 2.66 -21.77 -9.90
#